data_AF-A0A8C2IYJ3-F1
#
_entry.id   AF-A0A8C2IYJ3-F1
#
_cell.length_a   1.000
_cell.length_b   1.000
_cell.length_c   1.000
_cell.angle_alpha   90.00
_cell.angle_beta   90.00
_cell.angle_gamma   90.00
#
_symmetry.space_group_name_H-M   'P 1'
#
loop_
_entity.id
_entity.type
_entity.pdbx_description
1 polymer ?
#
loop_
_entity_poly.entity_id
_entity_poly.type
_entity_poly.pdbx_seq_one_letter_code
_entity_poly.pdbx_strand_id
1 'polypeptide(L)'
;MMDEGCGETIYVLGVGSDGGDYGLNESDMQASVATVRSMCEQIEADLILLRERTEAGGQVRDYLIRRRVGEADFLEVRVAVVGNVDAGKSTLLGVLTHGELDNGRGFARQKLFRHKHEMESGRTSSVGNDILGFDQEGQVVNKPDSHGGSLDWTKICEKSSKVITFIDLAGHEKYLKTTVFGMTGHLPDFCMLMIGSNAGIVGMTKEHLGLALALNVPVFVVVTKIDMCPANILQETLKLLQKILKSPGCRKIPVLVQNKDDVIVTASNFSSERICPIFQISNVTGENMDLLKMFLNLLSSRSSFKDHEPAEFQIDDTYSVPGVGTVVSGTTLRGLIRLNDTLLLGPDPLGAFLPITVKSIHRKRMPVKEVRGGQTASFALKKIKRSSIRKGMVMVSPRLNPQAYWEFEAEILVLHHPTTISPRYQAMVHCGSIRQTATILSMTRDCLRTGDKATVHFRFIKTPEYLHIDQRLVFREGRTKAVGTITKLLLSTTNQPPNSKPPQIKMQSTKKAPARREDGVAPSSEESASTGSPAAQQSVPQQVITTDEGKNTKCKVCSALIYKVICLPAVFCLICPV
;
A
#
# COMPACT_ATOMS: atom_id res chain seq x y z
N MET A 1 12.64 -5.39 -22.36
CA MET A 1 11.51 -6.33 -22.16
C MET A 1 11.68 -7.20 -20.92
N MET A 2 12.60 -8.18 -20.88
CA MET A 2 12.75 -9.05 -19.69
C MET A 2 13.19 -8.32 -18.43
N ASP A 3 14.16 -7.41 -18.53
CA ASP A 3 14.61 -6.60 -17.38
C ASP A 3 13.50 -5.66 -16.88
N GLU A 4 12.67 -5.13 -17.78
CA GLU A 4 11.52 -4.28 -17.44
C GLU A 4 10.41 -5.06 -16.75
N GLY A 5 10.21 -6.32 -17.15
CA GLY A 5 9.25 -7.24 -16.54
C GLY A 5 9.79 -8.03 -15.34
N CYS A 6 10.95 -7.64 -14.81
CA CYS A 6 11.58 -8.26 -13.64
C CYS A 6 11.79 -9.79 -13.79
N GLY A 7 12.15 -10.23 -15.00
CA GLY A 7 12.40 -11.64 -15.31
C GLY A 7 11.26 -12.36 -16.02
N GLU A 8 10.15 -11.69 -16.33
CA GLU A 8 9.05 -12.26 -17.11
C GLU A 8 8.52 -11.30 -18.16
N THR A 9 8.13 -11.79 -19.34
CA THR A 9 7.47 -10.97 -20.34
C THR A 9 6.58 -11.81 -21.25
N ILE A 10 5.51 -11.21 -21.77
CA ILE A 10 4.67 -11.82 -22.80
C ILE A 10 5.18 -11.33 -24.16
N TYR A 11 5.66 -12.25 -24.97
CA TYR A 11 6.20 -11.99 -26.29
C TYR A 11 5.22 -12.48 -27.36
N VAL A 12 4.91 -11.62 -28.32
CA VAL A 12 3.96 -11.91 -29.40
C VAL A 12 4.74 -12.14 -30.69
N LEU A 13 4.63 -13.35 -31.24
CA LEU A 13 5.23 -13.74 -32.52
C LEU A 13 4.22 -13.62 -33.65
N GLY A 14 4.65 -13.05 -34.77
CA GLY A 14 3.84 -12.84 -35.97
C GLY A 14 3.16 -11.47 -36.05
N VAL A 15 3.53 -10.51 -35.19
CA VAL A 15 3.07 -9.13 -35.24
C VAL A 15 4.25 -8.22 -35.62
N GLY A 16 4.18 -7.57 -36.78
CA GLY A 16 5.16 -6.58 -37.20
C GLY A 16 4.96 -5.22 -36.53
N SER A 17 5.99 -4.38 -36.48
CA SER A 17 5.90 -3.01 -35.97
C SER A 17 5.16 -2.04 -36.90
N ASP A 18 4.88 -2.48 -38.13
CA ASP A 18 4.66 -1.57 -39.27
C ASP A 18 3.19 -1.47 -39.70
N GLY A 19 2.25 -1.99 -38.91
CA GLY A 19 0.82 -1.81 -39.16
C GLY A 19 0.24 -2.57 -40.37
N GLY A 20 1.01 -3.47 -40.99
CA GLY A 20 0.57 -4.33 -42.10
C GLY A 20 -0.25 -5.54 -41.67
N ASP A 21 -0.59 -6.41 -42.63
CA ASP A 21 -1.29 -7.67 -42.36
C ASP A 21 -0.45 -8.55 -41.41
N TYR A 22 -1.04 -8.89 -40.27
CA TYR A 22 -0.35 -9.63 -39.20
C TYR A 22 -0.48 -11.14 -39.39
N GLY A 23 0.60 -11.87 -39.15
CA GLY A 23 0.66 -13.32 -39.14
C GLY A 23 1.86 -13.87 -39.89
N LEU A 24 2.23 -15.11 -39.56
CA LEU A 24 3.26 -15.88 -40.25
C LEU A 24 2.66 -17.16 -40.81
N ASN A 25 3.23 -17.64 -41.92
CA ASN A 25 2.96 -18.99 -42.40
C ASN A 25 3.56 -20.03 -41.43
N GLU A 26 3.06 -21.26 -41.45
CA GLU A 26 3.50 -22.31 -40.50
C GLU A 26 5.03 -22.55 -40.55
N SER A 27 5.64 -22.53 -41.73
CA SER A 27 7.10 -22.68 -41.89
C SER A 27 7.88 -21.57 -41.18
N ASP A 28 7.43 -20.32 -41.37
CA ASP A 28 8.09 -19.14 -40.86
C ASP A 28 7.85 -19.00 -39.35
N MET A 29 6.67 -19.41 -38.89
CA MET A 29 6.33 -19.51 -37.47
C MET A 29 7.25 -20.52 -36.78
N GLN A 30 7.45 -21.71 -37.35
CA GLN A 30 8.35 -22.71 -36.77
C GLN A 30 9.80 -22.23 -36.71
N ALA A 31 10.29 -21.58 -37.78
CA ALA A 31 11.64 -20.99 -37.80
C ALA A 31 11.78 -19.87 -36.76
N SER A 32 10.76 -19.02 -36.61
CA SER A 32 10.74 -17.93 -35.63
C SER A 32 10.72 -18.46 -34.20
N VAL A 33 9.90 -19.48 -33.91
CA VAL A 33 9.84 -20.14 -32.60
C VAL A 33 11.17 -20.81 -32.25
N ALA A 34 11.83 -21.46 -33.22
CA ALA A 34 13.16 -22.04 -33.02
C ALA A 34 14.21 -20.97 -32.67
N THR A 35 14.15 -19.81 -33.34
CA THR A 35 15.02 -18.67 -33.06
C THR A 35 14.80 -18.12 -31.66
N VAL A 36 13.54 -17.88 -31.28
CA VAL A 36 13.19 -17.39 -29.93
C VAL A 36 13.59 -18.41 -28.87
N ARG A 37 13.38 -19.71 -29.09
CA ARG A 37 13.82 -20.75 -28.16
C ARG A 37 15.34 -20.74 -27.96
N SER A 38 16.12 -20.58 -29.04
CA SER A 38 17.58 -20.44 -28.95
C SER A 38 18.00 -19.19 -28.16
N MET A 39 17.32 -18.06 -28.35
CA MET A 39 17.54 -16.85 -27.54
C MET A 39 17.20 -17.08 -26.07
N CYS A 40 16.08 -17.76 -25.78
CA CYS A 40 15.68 -18.11 -24.42
C CYS A 40 16.74 -18.99 -23.73
N GLU A 41 17.35 -19.94 -24.43
CA GLU A 41 18.44 -20.76 -23.87
C GLU A 41 19.68 -19.93 -23.50
N GLN A 42 20.03 -18.92 -24.31
CA GLN A 42 21.18 -18.04 -24.02
C GLN A 42 20.97 -17.17 -22.78
N ILE A 43 19.73 -16.79 -22.48
CA ILE A 43 19.36 -15.95 -21.34
C ILE A 43 18.83 -16.74 -20.15
N GLU A 44 18.96 -18.08 -20.18
CA GLU A 44 18.46 -19.00 -19.17
C GLU A 44 16.96 -18.79 -18.87
N ALA A 45 16.12 -18.72 -19.90
CA ALA A 45 14.68 -18.54 -19.80
C ALA A 45 13.91 -19.70 -20.46
N ASP A 46 12.69 -19.92 -19.97
CA ASP A 46 11.73 -20.85 -20.54
C ASP A 46 10.74 -20.12 -21.45
N LEU A 47 10.31 -20.81 -22.49
CA LEU A 47 9.35 -20.33 -23.48
C LEU A 47 8.07 -21.17 -23.39
N ILE A 48 6.99 -20.57 -22.88
CA ILE A 48 5.71 -21.24 -22.63
C ILE A 48 4.65 -20.66 -23.57
N LEU A 49 3.99 -21.50 -24.36
CA LEU A 49 2.91 -21.08 -25.24
C LEU A 49 1.66 -20.72 -24.42
N LEU A 50 1.16 -19.50 -24.56
CA LEU A 50 -0.06 -19.05 -23.89
C LEU A 50 -1.30 -19.23 -24.78
N ARG A 51 -1.20 -18.84 -26.05
CA ARG A 51 -2.27 -19.02 -27.04
C ARG A 51 -1.74 -18.96 -28.47
N GLU A 52 -2.56 -19.47 -29.37
CA GLU A 52 -2.39 -19.39 -30.82
C GLU A 52 -3.68 -18.83 -31.43
N ARG A 53 -3.51 -17.97 -32.43
CA ARG A 53 -4.59 -17.25 -33.10
C ARG A 53 -4.25 -17.07 -34.57
N THR A 54 -5.27 -17.05 -35.41
CA THR A 54 -5.12 -16.88 -36.86
C THR A 54 -5.67 -15.52 -37.25
N GLU A 55 -4.83 -14.69 -37.83
CA GLU A 55 -5.13 -13.34 -38.33
C GLU A 55 -5.05 -13.33 -39.87
N ALA A 56 -5.37 -12.19 -40.50
CA ALA A 56 -5.45 -12.07 -41.96
C ALA A 56 -4.15 -12.46 -42.70
N GLY A 57 -2.98 -12.25 -42.09
CA GLY A 57 -1.66 -12.57 -42.64
C GLY A 57 -1.09 -13.92 -42.19
N GLY A 58 -1.82 -14.73 -41.40
CA GLY A 58 -1.38 -16.05 -40.95
C GLY A 58 -1.49 -16.27 -39.43
N GLN A 59 -0.64 -17.13 -38.88
CA GLN A 59 -0.65 -17.48 -37.46
C GLN A 59 0.08 -16.44 -36.61
N VAL A 60 -0.46 -16.19 -35.41
CA VAL A 60 0.12 -15.37 -34.35
C VAL A 60 0.13 -16.20 -33.07
N ARG A 61 1.27 -16.22 -32.36
CA ARG A 61 1.43 -16.98 -31.11
C ARG A 61 1.92 -16.07 -30.00
N ASP A 62 1.28 -16.16 -28.84
CA ASP A 62 1.71 -15.44 -27.64
C ASP A 62 2.46 -16.42 -26.74
N TYR A 63 3.65 -16.02 -26.32
CA TYR A 63 4.50 -16.79 -25.44
C TYR A 63 4.77 -16.04 -24.14
N LEU A 64 4.74 -16.74 -23.03
CA LEU A 64 5.35 -16.27 -21.78
C LEU A 64 6.82 -16.69 -21.80
N ILE A 65 7.70 -15.70 -21.70
CA ILE A 65 9.12 -15.90 -21.46
C ILE A 65 9.37 -15.65 -19.98
N ARG A 66 9.87 -16.66 -19.27
CA ARG A 66 10.16 -16.60 -17.83
C ARG A 66 11.60 -17.00 -17.57
N ARG A 67 12.35 -16.17 -16.87
CA ARG A 67 13.72 -16.48 -16.44
C ARG A 67 13.72 -17.69 -15.51
N ARG A 68 14.64 -18.62 -15.73
CA ARG A 68 14.91 -19.71 -14.79
C ARG A 68 15.54 -19.14 -13.54
N VAL A 69 14.90 -19.43 -12.42
CA VAL A 69 15.41 -19.15 -11.07
C VAL A 69 16.06 -20.42 -10.54
N GLY A 70 17.15 -20.28 -9.79
CA GLY A 70 17.80 -21.42 -9.13
C GLY A 70 16.90 -22.05 -8.07
N GLU A 71 17.21 -23.26 -7.62
CA GLU A 71 16.39 -24.03 -6.66
C GLU A 71 16.11 -23.32 -5.32
N ALA A 72 16.88 -22.29 -4.98
CA ALA A 72 16.74 -21.49 -3.77
C ALA A 72 16.21 -20.06 -4.02
N ASP A 73 15.62 -19.79 -5.19
CA ASP A 73 15.05 -18.50 -5.55
C ASP A 73 13.72 -18.67 -6.31
N PHE A 74 12.88 -17.66 -6.25
CA PHE A 74 11.59 -17.58 -6.93
C PHE A 74 11.20 -16.13 -7.16
N LEU A 75 10.45 -15.91 -8.24
CA LEU A 75 9.82 -14.61 -8.52
C LEU A 75 8.69 -14.38 -7.50
N GLU A 76 8.70 -13.23 -6.84
CA GLU A 76 7.69 -12.87 -5.84
C GLU A 76 6.81 -11.73 -6.36
N VAL A 77 5.50 -11.91 -6.23
CA VAL A 77 4.51 -10.85 -6.46
C VAL A 77 3.61 -10.75 -5.23
N ARG A 78 3.43 -9.55 -4.71
CA ARG A 78 2.59 -9.28 -3.53
C ARG A 78 1.22 -8.76 -3.95
N VAL A 79 0.18 -9.43 -3.50
CA VAL A 79 -1.21 -9.06 -3.77
C VAL A 79 -1.91 -8.77 -2.45
N ALA A 80 -2.29 -7.51 -2.21
CA ALA A 80 -3.14 -7.16 -1.08
C ALA A 80 -4.60 -7.54 -1.36
N VAL A 81 -5.23 -8.21 -0.41
CA VAL A 81 -6.64 -8.64 -0.53
C VAL A 81 -7.51 -7.74 0.32
N VAL A 82 -8.35 -6.93 -0.33
CA VAL A 82 -9.21 -5.94 0.33
C VAL A 82 -10.66 -6.09 -0.11
N GLY A 83 -11.60 -5.57 0.68
CA GLY A 83 -13.03 -5.65 0.37
C GLY A 83 -13.88 -5.65 1.64
N ASN A 84 -15.17 -5.38 1.49
CA ASN A 84 -16.09 -5.29 2.62
C ASN A 84 -16.17 -6.61 3.43
N VAL A 85 -16.78 -6.52 4.62
CA VAL A 85 -17.17 -7.71 5.40
C VAL A 85 -18.03 -8.63 4.51
N ASP A 86 -17.84 -9.94 4.65
CA ASP A 86 -18.55 -10.99 3.92
C ASP A 86 -18.38 -11.01 2.39
N ALA A 87 -17.44 -10.24 1.82
CA ALA A 87 -17.06 -10.32 0.41
C ALA A 87 -16.29 -11.60 0.03
N GLY A 88 -16.06 -12.53 0.96
CA GLY A 88 -15.40 -13.81 0.70
C GLY A 88 -13.88 -13.78 0.60
N LYS A 89 -13.19 -12.75 1.14
CA LYS A 89 -11.71 -12.58 1.11
C LYS A 89 -10.95 -13.83 1.57
N SER A 90 -11.04 -14.16 2.86
CA SER A 90 -10.32 -15.31 3.43
C SER A 90 -10.87 -16.64 2.91
N THR A 91 -12.12 -16.69 2.45
CA THR A 91 -12.66 -17.89 1.79
C THR A 91 -11.96 -18.15 0.46
N LEU A 92 -11.86 -17.13 -0.40
CA LEU A 92 -11.15 -17.24 -1.68
C LEU A 92 -9.68 -17.61 -1.46
N LEU A 93 -9.03 -16.95 -0.51
CA LEU A 93 -7.64 -17.28 -0.17
C LEU A 93 -7.49 -18.73 0.25
N GLY A 94 -8.40 -19.26 1.09
CA GLY A 94 -8.37 -20.66 1.49
C GLY A 94 -8.53 -21.61 0.31
N VAL A 95 -9.43 -21.29 -0.64
CA VAL A 95 -9.63 -22.08 -1.86
C VAL A 95 -8.39 -22.04 -2.76
N LEU A 96 -7.81 -20.87 -2.97
CA LEU A 96 -6.62 -20.70 -3.80
C LEU A 96 -5.41 -21.43 -3.23
N THR A 97 -5.16 -21.30 -1.92
CA THR A 97 -3.92 -21.81 -1.31
C THR A 97 -3.98 -23.28 -0.90
N HIS A 98 -5.15 -23.80 -0.54
CA HIS A 98 -5.31 -25.21 -0.16
C HIS A 98 -5.83 -26.10 -1.30
N GLY A 99 -6.32 -25.51 -2.40
CA GLY A 99 -6.80 -26.26 -3.56
C GLY A 99 -8.14 -26.99 -3.37
N GLU A 100 -8.87 -26.67 -2.29
CA GLU A 100 -10.17 -27.26 -1.97
C GLU A 100 -11.27 -26.20 -2.07
N LEU A 101 -12.39 -26.54 -2.71
CA LEU A 101 -13.56 -25.65 -2.81
C LEU A 101 -14.23 -25.45 -1.44
N ASP A 102 -14.87 -24.30 -1.27
CA ASP A 102 -15.61 -24.01 -0.05
C ASP A 102 -16.96 -24.75 -0.05
N ASN A 103 -17.40 -25.19 1.13
CA ASN A 103 -18.69 -25.87 1.29
C ASN A 103 -19.88 -24.90 1.46
N GLY A 104 -19.69 -23.60 1.16
CA GLY A 104 -20.66 -22.54 1.37
C GLY A 104 -20.86 -22.13 2.84
N ARG A 105 -20.24 -22.83 3.80
CA ARG A 105 -20.27 -22.51 5.24
C ARG A 105 -18.94 -21.95 5.74
N GLY A 106 -18.00 -21.66 4.84
CA GLY A 106 -16.70 -21.09 5.18
C GLY A 106 -15.71 -22.11 5.75
N PHE A 107 -15.75 -23.35 5.28
CA PHE A 107 -14.74 -24.36 5.57
C PHE A 107 -13.34 -23.91 5.13
N ALA A 108 -13.22 -23.31 3.94
CA ALA A 108 -11.92 -22.88 3.41
C ALA A 108 -11.26 -21.81 4.27
N ARG A 109 -12.02 -20.83 4.79
CA ARG A 109 -11.48 -19.74 5.63
C ARG A 109 -11.06 -20.17 7.02
N GLN A 110 -11.62 -21.26 7.56
CA GLN A 110 -11.24 -21.77 8.90
C GLN A 110 -9.76 -22.15 8.95
N LYS A 111 -9.19 -22.60 7.82
CA LYS A 111 -7.77 -22.95 7.70
C LYS A 111 -6.83 -21.73 7.78
N LEU A 112 -7.34 -20.52 7.57
CA LEU A 112 -6.55 -19.28 7.60
C LEU A 112 -6.60 -18.52 8.93
N PHE A 113 -7.59 -18.81 9.78
CA PHE A 113 -7.74 -18.09 11.05
C PHE A 113 -6.61 -18.41 12.02
N ARG A 114 -5.99 -17.37 12.57
CA ARG A 114 -4.81 -17.49 13.44
C ARG A 114 -5.14 -17.33 14.91
N HIS A 115 -6.25 -16.65 15.21
CA HIS A 115 -6.64 -16.33 16.57
C HIS A 115 -8.00 -16.93 16.91
N LYS A 116 -8.16 -17.30 18.20
CA LYS A 116 -9.39 -17.89 18.72
C LYS A 116 -10.63 -17.03 18.44
N HIS A 117 -10.52 -15.70 18.62
CA HIS A 117 -11.62 -14.78 18.33
C HIS A 117 -11.95 -14.66 16.84
N GLU A 118 -11.02 -14.95 15.93
CA GLU A 118 -11.31 -15.01 14.48
C GLU A 118 -12.15 -16.25 14.16
N MET A 119 -11.87 -17.38 14.82
CA MET A 119 -12.67 -18.61 14.70
C MET A 119 -14.08 -18.42 15.28
N GLU A 120 -14.19 -17.78 16.44
CA GLU A 120 -15.48 -17.52 17.11
C GLU A 120 -16.32 -16.48 16.35
N SER A 121 -15.71 -15.40 15.87
CA SER A 121 -16.44 -14.32 15.16
C SER A 121 -16.60 -14.56 13.66
N GLY A 122 -15.83 -15.50 13.08
CA GLY A 122 -15.75 -15.72 11.65
C GLY A 122 -15.13 -14.55 10.86
N ARG A 123 -14.38 -13.65 11.52
CA ARG A 123 -13.86 -12.41 10.95
C ARG A 123 -12.36 -12.26 11.16
N THR A 124 -11.64 -11.97 10.08
CA THR A 124 -10.21 -11.63 10.10
C THR A 124 -9.96 -10.31 10.82
N SER A 125 -8.99 -10.32 11.73
CA SER A 125 -8.65 -9.19 12.61
C SER A 125 -7.21 -8.71 12.45
N SER A 126 -6.34 -9.58 11.96
CA SER A 126 -4.90 -9.36 11.78
C SER A 126 -4.51 -9.37 10.31
N VAL A 127 -3.30 -8.90 9.99
CA VAL A 127 -2.75 -9.01 8.64
C VAL A 127 -2.26 -10.45 8.45
N GLY A 128 -2.94 -11.17 7.57
CA GLY A 128 -2.58 -12.53 7.14
C GLY A 128 -1.55 -12.49 6.01
N ASN A 129 -0.71 -13.51 5.94
CA ASN A 129 0.15 -13.75 4.78
C ASN A 129 -0.03 -15.21 4.39
N ASP A 130 -0.35 -15.46 3.13
CA ASP A 130 -0.49 -16.79 2.55
C ASP A 130 0.14 -16.81 1.17
N ILE A 131 0.55 -17.99 0.69
CA ILE A 131 1.29 -18.13 -0.56
C ILE A 131 0.61 -19.07 -1.54
N LEU A 132 0.70 -18.73 -2.82
CA LEU A 132 0.31 -19.56 -3.95
C LEU A 132 1.50 -19.68 -4.90
N GLY A 133 2.01 -20.90 -5.04
CA GLY A 133 3.14 -21.23 -5.89
C GLY A 133 2.71 -21.72 -7.28
N PHE A 134 3.46 -21.29 -8.29
CA PHE A 134 3.34 -21.74 -9.67
C PHE A 134 4.65 -22.38 -10.13
N ASP A 135 4.57 -23.53 -10.80
CA ASP A 135 5.71 -24.14 -11.48
C ASP A 135 6.09 -23.37 -12.76
N GLN A 136 6.99 -23.91 -13.57
CA GLN A 136 7.44 -23.26 -14.80
C GLN A 136 6.32 -23.21 -15.85
N GLU A 137 5.49 -24.24 -15.92
CA GLU A 137 4.36 -24.37 -16.83
C GLU A 137 3.14 -23.51 -16.42
N GLY A 138 3.14 -22.96 -15.19
CA GLY A 138 2.07 -22.14 -14.65
C GLY A 138 0.97 -22.91 -13.93
N GLN A 139 1.22 -24.17 -13.56
CA GLN A 139 0.33 -24.95 -12.70
C GLN A 139 0.59 -24.67 -11.22
N VAL A 140 -0.46 -24.83 -10.42
CA VAL A 140 -0.39 -24.59 -8.97
C VAL A 140 0.33 -25.76 -8.28
N VAL A 141 1.38 -25.46 -7.49
CA VAL A 141 2.16 -26.48 -6.77
C VAL A 141 1.68 -26.73 -5.35
N ASN A 142 0.78 -25.88 -4.83
CA ASN A 142 0.22 -26.02 -3.49
C ASN A 142 -0.52 -27.35 -3.36
N LYS A 143 0.09 -28.30 -2.65
CA LYS A 143 -0.51 -29.59 -2.31
C LYS A 143 -0.51 -29.72 -0.78
N PRO A 144 -1.68 -29.83 -0.12
CA PRO A 144 -1.70 -30.07 1.32
C PRO A 144 -1.07 -31.44 1.62
N ASP A 145 -0.28 -31.51 2.70
CA ASP A 145 0.35 -32.76 3.12
C ASP A 145 -0.72 -33.80 3.49
N SER A 146 -0.49 -35.06 3.11
CA SER A 146 -1.44 -36.18 3.28
C SER A 146 -1.81 -36.49 4.74
N HIS A 147 -1.07 -35.92 5.71
CA HIS A 147 -1.17 -36.24 7.13
C HIS A 147 -1.79 -35.13 8.01
N GLY A 148 -2.38 -34.10 7.41
CA GLY A 148 -3.15 -33.11 8.18
C GLY A 148 -2.94 -31.66 7.75
N GLY A 149 -3.38 -31.31 6.54
CA GLY A 149 -3.92 -29.99 6.17
C GLY A 149 -3.00 -28.75 6.23
N SER A 150 -1.84 -28.79 6.89
CA SER A 150 -0.91 -27.67 6.95
C SER A 150 -0.03 -27.62 5.71
N LEU A 151 0.00 -26.47 5.04
CA LEU A 151 0.87 -26.24 3.89
C LEU A 151 2.30 -26.00 4.37
N ASP A 152 3.26 -26.77 3.86
CA ASP A 152 4.68 -26.50 4.05
C ASP A 152 5.15 -25.47 3.02
N TRP A 153 5.37 -24.25 3.49
CA TRP A 153 5.80 -23.15 2.64
C TRP A 153 7.16 -23.37 1.99
N THR A 154 8.04 -24.15 2.64
CA THR A 154 9.39 -24.44 2.12
C THR A 154 9.28 -25.27 0.85
N LYS A 155 8.53 -26.39 0.91
CA LYS A 155 8.27 -27.26 -0.25
C LYS A 155 7.56 -26.52 -1.40
N ILE A 156 6.67 -25.59 -1.07
CA ILE A 156 5.98 -24.77 -2.08
C ILE A 156 7.01 -23.88 -2.78
N CYS A 157 7.85 -23.16 -2.03
CA CYS A 157 8.85 -22.26 -2.59
C CYS A 157 9.87 -23.02 -3.45
N GLU A 158 10.37 -24.17 -2.99
CA GLU A 158 11.35 -24.99 -3.74
C GLU A 158 10.81 -25.51 -5.09
N LYS A 159 9.50 -25.77 -5.17
CA LYS A 159 8.86 -26.25 -6.41
C LYS A 159 8.33 -25.12 -7.29
N SER A 160 8.37 -23.88 -6.81
CA SER A 160 7.76 -22.74 -7.50
C SER A 160 8.80 -21.96 -8.28
N SER A 161 8.53 -21.72 -9.57
CA SER A 161 9.24 -20.67 -10.31
C SER A 161 8.77 -19.27 -9.89
N LYS A 162 7.50 -19.18 -9.48
CA LYS A 162 6.84 -17.95 -9.07
C LYS A 162 5.93 -18.17 -7.88
N VAL A 163 5.96 -17.23 -6.94
CA VAL A 163 5.14 -17.25 -5.72
C VAL A 163 4.35 -15.94 -5.62
N ILE A 164 3.03 -16.08 -5.56
CA ILE A 164 2.13 -15.00 -5.19
C ILE A 164 1.98 -14.98 -3.68
N THR A 165 2.38 -13.88 -3.05
CA THR A 165 2.12 -13.64 -1.63
C THR A 165 0.84 -12.83 -1.50
N PHE A 166 -0.17 -13.43 -0.89
CA PHE A 166 -1.37 -12.72 -0.50
C PHE A 166 -1.19 -12.08 0.86
N ILE A 167 -1.54 -10.80 0.95
CA ILE A 167 -1.64 -10.06 2.20
C ILE A 167 -3.14 -9.98 2.54
N ASP A 168 -3.63 -10.85 3.43
CA ASP A 168 -5.04 -10.86 3.84
C ASP A 168 -5.32 -9.68 4.78
N LEU A 169 -6.15 -8.76 4.31
CA LEU A 169 -6.49 -7.55 5.05
C LEU A 169 -7.92 -7.61 5.57
N ALA A 170 -8.10 -7.14 6.81
CA ALA A 170 -9.39 -7.12 7.45
C ALA A 170 -10.38 -6.22 6.69
N GLY A 171 -11.63 -6.69 6.55
CA GLY A 171 -12.69 -5.96 5.85
C GLY A 171 -13.61 -5.14 6.75
N HIS A 172 -13.48 -5.27 8.07
CA HIS A 172 -14.32 -4.54 9.01
C HIS A 172 -13.67 -3.20 9.40
N GLU A 173 -14.46 -2.13 9.48
CA GLU A 173 -13.97 -0.78 9.82
C GLU A 173 -13.15 -0.71 11.12
N LYS A 174 -13.46 -1.52 12.14
CA LYS A 174 -12.72 -1.60 13.41
C LYS A 174 -11.24 -1.95 13.22
N TYR A 175 -10.94 -2.68 12.14
CA TYR A 175 -9.61 -3.14 11.79
C TYR A 175 -9.00 -2.34 10.63
N LEU A 176 -9.59 -1.23 10.19
CA LEU A 176 -9.01 -0.40 9.12
C LEU A 176 -7.57 0.06 9.42
N LYS A 177 -7.20 0.18 10.70
CA LYS A 177 -5.80 0.44 11.11
C LYS A 177 -4.81 -0.64 10.67
N THR A 178 -5.23 -1.91 10.67
CA THR A 178 -4.40 -3.02 10.21
C THR A 178 -4.39 -3.09 8.69
N THR A 179 -5.52 -2.81 8.03
CA THR A 179 -5.60 -2.73 6.56
C THR A 179 -4.69 -1.66 5.97
N VAL A 180 -4.69 -0.45 6.53
CA VAL A 180 -3.78 0.61 6.05
C VAL A 180 -2.33 0.25 6.28
N PHE A 181 -1.98 -0.33 7.44
CA PHE A 181 -0.63 -0.81 7.67
C PHE A 181 -0.22 -1.91 6.68
N GLY A 182 -1.14 -2.81 6.33
CA GLY A 182 -0.94 -3.82 5.29
C GLY A 182 -0.66 -3.20 3.93
N MET A 183 -1.42 -2.18 3.55
CA MET A 183 -1.25 -1.49 2.26
C MET A 183 -0.01 -0.59 2.20
N THR A 184 0.39 0.06 3.30
CA THR A 184 1.54 0.97 3.29
C THR A 184 2.85 0.26 3.64
N GLY A 185 2.85 -0.65 4.61
CA GLY A 185 4.06 -1.31 5.11
C GLY A 185 4.52 -2.49 4.27
N HIS A 186 3.60 -3.38 3.89
CA HIS A 186 3.95 -4.58 3.11
C HIS A 186 4.11 -4.33 1.60
N LEU A 187 3.94 -3.08 1.14
CA LEU A 187 4.16 -2.61 -0.23
C LEU A 187 3.63 -3.60 -1.31
N PRO A 188 2.31 -3.85 -1.35
CA PRO A 188 1.73 -4.73 -2.34
C PRO A 188 1.97 -4.21 -3.76
N ASP A 189 2.34 -5.10 -4.68
CA ASP A 189 2.50 -4.78 -6.10
C ASP A 189 1.12 -4.58 -6.76
N PHE A 190 0.13 -5.35 -6.31
CA PHE A 190 -1.25 -5.30 -6.79
C PHE A 190 -2.27 -5.38 -5.66
N CYS A 191 -3.48 -4.92 -5.94
CA CYS A 191 -4.60 -4.95 -5.02
C CYS A 191 -5.76 -5.74 -5.63
N MET A 192 -6.16 -6.83 -4.97
CA MET A 192 -7.34 -7.60 -5.29
C MET A 192 -8.54 -7.05 -4.51
N LEU A 193 -9.44 -6.35 -5.20
CA LEU A 193 -10.67 -5.83 -4.61
C LEU A 193 -11.78 -6.88 -4.69
N MET A 194 -12.13 -7.43 -3.54
CA MET A 194 -13.16 -8.44 -3.37
C MET A 194 -14.54 -7.80 -3.17
N ILE A 195 -15.50 -8.22 -3.99
CA ILE A 195 -16.89 -7.76 -3.93
C ILE A 195 -17.81 -8.98 -3.90
N GLY A 196 -18.77 -9.01 -2.98
CA GLY A 196 -19.83 -10.03 -3.03
C GLY A 196 -20.86 -9.64 -4.08
N SER A 197 -21.20 -10.54 -4.99
CA SER A 197 -22.22 -10.35 -6.04
C SER A 197 -23.59 -9.92 -5.49
N ASN A 198 -23.93 -10.36 -4.28
CA ASN A 198 -25.19 -10.09 -3.61
C ASN A 198 -25.22 -8.77 -2.83
N ALA A 199 -24.07 -8.38 -2.26
CA ALA A 199 -23.95 -7.17 -1.45
C ALA A 199 -23.58 -5.95 -2.29
N GLY A 200 -22.84 -6.12 -3.37
CA GLY A 200 -22.34 -5.03 -4.20
C GLY A 200 -21.32 -4.13 -3.48
N ILE A 201 -21.27 -2.86 -3.89
CA ILE A 201 -20.25 -1.89 -3.42
C ILE A 201 -20.78 -1.17 -2.18
N VAL A 202 -20.57 -1.79 -1.02
CA VAL A 202 -21.08 -1.30 0.27
C VAL A 202 -19.94 -1.17 1.29
N GLY A 203 -20.13 -0.24 2.24
CA GLY A 203 -19.25 -0.08 3.40
C GLY A 203 -17.82 0.24 3.01
N MET A 204 -16.89 -0.63 3.42
CA MET A 204 -15.45 -0.40 3.31
C MET A 204 -14.90 -0.55 1.89
N THR A 205 -15.67 -1.08 0.93
CA THR A 205 -15.20 -1.27 -0.45
C THR A 205 -14.72 0.03 -1.09
N LYS A 206 -15.45 1.14 -0.89
CA LYS A 206 -15.08 2.47 -1.40
C LYS A 206 -13.81 3.00 -0.75
N GLU A 207 -13.65 2.80 0.56
CA GLU A 207 -12.47 3.25 1.30
C GLU A 207 -11.21 2.45 0.90
N HIS A 208 -11.34 1.13 0.73
CA HIS A 208 -10.26 0.29 0.25
C HIS A 208 -9.84 0.62 -1.19
N LEU A 209 -10.81 0.84 -2.08
CA LEU A 209 -10.53 1.29 -3.45
C LEU A 209 -9.83 2.66 -3.45
N GLY A 210 -10.33 3.62 -2.66
CA GLY A 210 -9.73 4.94 -2.51
C GLY A 210 -8.29 4.88 -1.99
N LEU A 211 -8.02 4.00 -1.02
CA LEU A 211 -6.68 3.78 -0.48
C LEU A 211 -5.73 3.18 -1.52
N ALA A 212 -6.16 2.17 -2.29
CA ALA A 212 -5.34 1.57 -3.34
C ALA A 212 -5.00 2.59 -4.44
N LEU A 213 -5.97 3.41 -4.85
CA LEU A 213 -5.76 4.48 -5.82
C LEU A 213 -4.82 5.56 -5.28
N ALA A 214 -4.95 5.93 -4.01
CA ALA A 214 -4.10 6.94 -3.39
C ALA A 214 -2.63 6.48 -3.25
N LEU A 215 -2.41 5.19 -3.04
CA LEU A 215 -1.09 4.57 -2.98
C LEU A 215 -0.55 4.18 -4.36
N ASN A 216 -1.28 4.50 -5.44
CA ASN A 216 -0.96 4.09 -6.82
C ASN A 216 -0.75 2.58 -7.00
N VAL A 217 -1.48 1.77 -6.23
CA VAL A 217 -1.48 0.32 -6.37
C VAL A 217 -2.52 -0.07 -7.43
N PRO A 218 -2.15 -0.79 -8.51
CA PRO A 218 -3.09 -1.23 -9.52
C PRO A 218 -4.11 -2.20 -8.93
N VAL A 219 -5.36 -2.07 -9.35
CA VAL A 219 -6.49 -2.81 -8.77
C VAL A 219 -7.12 -3.69 -9.84
N PHE A 220 -7.32 -4.96 -9.51
CA PHE A 220 -8.24 -5.85 -10.23
C PHE A 220 -9.36 -6.27 -9.28
N VAL A 221 -10.53 -6.54 -9.83
CA VAL A 221 -11.75 -6.81 -9.06
C VAL A 221 -12.13 -8.27 -9.20
N VAL A 222 -12.52 -8.88 -8.08
CA VAL A 222 -13.05 -10.23 -8.04
C VAL A 222 -14.44 -10.19 -7.41
N VAL A 223 -15.45 -10.48 -8.22
CA VAL A 223 -16.84 -10.60 -7.82
C VAL A 223 -17.09 -12.06 -7.44
N THR A 224 -17.36 -12.31 -6.15
CA THR A 224 -17.59 -13.65 -5.60
C THR A 224 -19.07 -13.97 -5.43
N LYS A 225 -19.37 -15.22 -5.06
CA LYS A 225 -20.72 -15.71 -4.73
C LYS A 225 -21.70 -15.63 -5.90
N ILE A 226 -21.21 -15.78 -7.12
CA ILE A 226 -22.06 -15.77 -8.32
C ILE A 226 -23.05 -16.95 -8.33
N ASP A 227 -22.73 -18.03 -7.64
CA ASP A 227 -23.57 -19.21 -7.43
C ASP A 227 -24.86 -18.93 -6.64
N MET A 228 -24.84 -17.93 -5.75
CA MET A 228 -25.98 -17.62 -4.87
C MET A 228 -26.78 -16.40 -5.36
N CYS A 229 -26.24 -15.61 -6.27
CA CYS A 229 -26.83 -14.32 -6.65
C CYS A 229 -27.72 -14.45 -7.89
N PRO A 230 -28.98 -13.97 -7.85
CA PRO A 230 -29.82 -13.86 -9.03
C PRO A 230 -29.14 -13.03 -10.13
N ALA A 231 -29.25 -13.47 -11.38
CA ALA A 231 -28.58 -12.84 -12.53
C ALA A 231 -28.87 -11.33 -12.65
N ASN A 232 -30.10 -10.92 -12.33
CA ASN A 232 -30.54 -9.52 -12.39
C ASN A 232 -29.70 -8.63 -11.45
N ILE A 233 -29.51 -9.08 -10.21
CA ILE A 233 -28.76 -8.36 -9.16
C ILE A 233 -27.26 -8.34 -9.49
N LEU A 234 -26.74 -9.46 -10.02
CA LEU A 234 -25.35 -9.53 -10.48
C LEU A 234 -25.09 -8.50 -11.58
N GLN A 235 -25.97 -8.41 -12.58
CA GLN A 235 -25.86 -7.42 -13.65
C GLN A 235 -25.92 -5.98 -13.15
N GLU A 236 -26.82 -5.67 -12.20
CA GLU A 236 -26.88 -4.35 -11.57
C GLU A 236 -25.58 -4.01 -10.82
N THR A 237 -25.05 -4.98 -10.07
CA THR A 237 -23.79 -4.83 -9.33
C THR A 237 -22.63 -4.55 -10.29
N LEU A 238 -22.55 -5.28 -11.41
CA LEU A 238 -21.53 -5.07 -12.44
C LEU A 238 -21.67 -3.70 -13.11
N LYS A 239 -22.89 -3.25 -13.42
CA LYS A 239 -23.14 -1.91 -13.99
C LYS A 239 -22.69 -0.82 -13.01
N LEU A 240 -23.01 -0.96 -11.73
CA LEU A 240 -22.59 -0.01 -10.70
C LEU A 240 -21.07 0.00 -10.55
N LEU A 241 -20.43 -1.17 -10.54
CA LEU A 241 -18.97 -1.30 -10.48
C LEU A 241 -18.30 -0.62 -11.67
N GLN A 242 -18.76 -0.86 -12.89
CA GLN A 242 -18.23 -0.22 -14.08
C GLN A 242 -18.40 1.31 -14.03
N LYS A 243 -19.55 1.81 -13.55
CA LYS A 243 -19.80 3.24 -13.38
C LYS A 243 -18.82 3.87 -12.37
N ILE A 244 -18.56 3.20 -11.26
CA ILE A 244 -17.62 3.63 -10.22
C ILE A 244 -16.19 3.63 -10.73
N LEU A 245 -15.76 2.58 -11.43
CA LEU A 245 -14.40 2.49 -11.99
C LEU A 245 -14.15 3.54 -13.09
N LYS A 246 -15.16 3.82 -13.93
CA LYS A 246 -15.10 4.88 -14.95
C LYS A 246 -15.26 6.28 -14.37
N SER A 247 -15.69 6.41 -13.11
CA SER A 247 -15.90 7.70 -12.47
C SER A 247 -14.60 8.52 -12.47
N PRO A 248 -14.69 9.85 -12.49
CA PRO A 248 -13.53 10.68 -12.72
C PRO A 248 -12.52 10.66 -11.56
N GLY A 249 -12.87 10.04 -10.43
CA GLY A 249 -11.98 9.77 -9.30
C GLY A 249 -11.20 8.46 -9.40
N CYS A 250 -11.68 7.47 -10.15
CA CYS A 250 -10.97 6.20 -10.41
C CYS A 250 -10.22 6.22 -11.75
N ARG A 251 -10.87 6.75 -12.81
CA ARG A 251 -10.34 6.82 -14.18
C ARG A 251 -9.81 5.49 -14.71
N LYS A 252 -10.46 4.39 -14.33
CA LYS A 252 -10.11 3.04 -14.78
C LYS A 252 -10.99 2.61 -15.95
N ILE A 253 -10.44 1.73 -16.77
CA ILE A 253 -11.12 1.06 -17.88
C ILE A 253 -11.47 -0.35 -17.39
N PRO A 254 -12.73 -0.60 -16.99
CA PRO A 254 -13.14 -1.93 -16.55
C PRO A 254 -13.17 -2.89 -17.73
N VAL A 255 -12.56 -4.07 -17.58
CA VAL A 255 -12.58 -5.16 -18.57
C VAL A 255 -13.13 -6.40 -17.89
N LEU A 256 -14.25 -6.93 -18.39
CA LEU A 256 -14.82 -8.16 -17.88
C LEU A 256 -14.08 -9.34 -18.49
N VAL A 257 -13.51 -10.21 -17.65
CA VAL A 257 -12.75 -11.37 -18.10
C VAL A 257 -13.68 -12.57 -18.18
N GLN A 258 -13.85 -13.12 -19.39
CA GLN A 258 -14.74 -14.26 -19.65
C GLN A 258 -14.00 -15.48 -20.17
N ASN A 259 -12.85 -15.28 -20.82
CA ASN A 259 -12.09 -16.35 -21.46
C ASN A 259 -10.57 -16.16 -21.23
N LYS A 260 -9.77 -17.12 -21.71
CA LYS A 260 -8.30 -17.10 -21.59
C LYS A 260 -7.67 -15.95 -22.38
N ASP A 261 -8.27 -15.56 -23.50
CA ASP A 261 -7.77 -14.46 -24.33
C ASP A 261 -7.85 -13.12 -23.61
N ASP A 262 -8.97 -12.87 -22.92
CA ASP A 262 -9.16 -11.70 -22.07
C ASP A 262 -8.12 -11.66 -20.96
N VAL A 263 -7.78 -12.81 -20.37
CA VAL A 263 -6.74 -12.91 -19.32
C VAL A 263 -5.39 -12.45 -19.86
N ILE A 264 -4.99 -12.92 -21.04
CA ILE A 264 -3.68 -12.59 -21.64
C ILE A 264 -3.62 -11.11 -22.04
N VAL A 265 -4.68 -10.58 -22.65
CA VAL A 265 -4.78 -9.16 -23.04
C VAL A 265 -4.81 -8.26 -21.81
N THR A 266 -5.53 -8.65 -20.77
CA THR A 266 -5.60 -7.85 -19.54
C THR A 266 -4.29 -7.90 -18.77
N ALA A 267 -3.64 -9.06 -18.63
CA ALA A 267 -2.37 -9.19 -17.93
C ALA A 267 -1.24 -8.40 -18.62
N SER A 268 -1.12 -8.51 -19.95
CA SER A 268 -0.11 -7.77 -20.72
C SER A 268 -0.25 -6.25 -20.57
N ASN A 269 -1.49 -5.74 -20.56
CA ASN A 269 -1.76 -4.31 -20.48
C ASN A 269 -1.99 -3.80 -19.04
N PHE A 270 -1.93 -4.67 -18.02
CA PHE A 270 -2.25 -4.27 -16.65
C PHE A 270 -1.22 -3.29 -16.08
N SER A 271 0.03 -3.35 -16.55
CA SER A 271 1.10 -2.42 -16.23
C SER A 271 0.78 -0.96 -16.60
N SER A 272 -0.17 -0.72 -17.51
CA SER A 272 -0.60 0.63 -17.91
C SER A 272 -1.39 1.39 -16.83
N GLU A 273 -1.63 0.76 -15.67
CA GLU A 273 -2.38 1.23 -14.49
C GLU A 273 -3.84 1.64 -14.76
N ARG A 274 -4.28 1.81 -16.00
CA ARG A 274 -5.64 2.27 -16.33
C ARG A 274 -6.63 1.13 -16.43
N ILE A 275 -6.20 -0.04 -16.87
CA ILE A 275 -7.08 -1.21 -17.01
C ILE A 275 -7.40 -1.77 -15.62
N CYS A 276 -8.66 -2.15 -15.42
CA CYS A 276 -9.13 -2.82 -14.21
C CYS A 276 -9.88 -4.10 -14.61
N PRO A 277 -9.20 -5.26 -14.59
CA PRO A 277 -9.83 -6.55 -14.90
C PRO A 277 -10.87 -6.90 -13.84
N ILE A 278 -11.99 -7.49 -14.27
CA ILE A 278 -13.08 -7.93 -13.41
C ILE A 278 -13.30 -9.43 -13.64
N PHE A 279 -13.09 -10.21 -12.60
CA PHE A 279 -13.34 -11.65 -12.57
C PHE A 279 -14.64 -11.95 -11.84
N GLN A 280 -15.44 -12.85 -12.39
CA GLN A 280 -16.65 -13.36 -11.74
C GLN A 280 -16.36 -14.79 -11.31
N ILE A 281 -16.38 -15.10 -10.01
CA ILE A 281 -16.01 -16.42 -9.52
C ILE A 281 -16.98 -16.98 -8.48
N SER A 282 -16.97 -18.29 -8.33
CA SER A 282 -17.56 -18.96 -7.16
C SER A 282 -16.50 -19.80 -6.43
N ASN A 283 -16.44 -19.60 -5.12
CA ASN A 283 -15.62 -20.43 -4.24
C ASN A 283 -16.23 -21.82 -4.00
N VAL A 284 -17.53 -21.99 -4.28
CA VAL A 284 -18.27 -23.24 -4.02
C VAL A 284 -18.29 -24.12 -5.27
N THR A 285 -18.63 -23.55 -6.43
CA THR A 285 -18.68 -24.33 -7.69
C THR A 285 -17.34 -24.39 -8.41
N GLY A 286 -16.40 -23.50 -8.09
CA GLY A 286 -15.11 -23.37 -8.77
C GLY A 286 -15.17 -22.62 -10.10
N GLU A 287 -16.34 -22.07 -10.46
CA GLU A 287 -16.54 -21.34 -11.71
C GLU A 287 -15.53 -20.19 -11.86
N ASN A 288 -14.89 -20.12 -13.04
CA ASN A 288 -13.86 -19.14 -13.45
C ASN A 288 -12.63 -19.03 -12.53
N MET A 289 -12.43 -19.98 -11.60
CA MET A 289 -11.26 -19.99 -10.73
C MET A 289 -9.96 -20.13 -11.52
N ASP A 290 -9.98 -20.90 -12.60
CA ASP A 290 -8.80 -21.13 -13.45
C ASP A 290 -8.39 -19.87 -14.22
N LEU A 291 -9.34 -19.03 -14.62
CA LEU A 291 -9.04 -17.72 -15.23
C LEU A 291 -8.32 -16.80 -14.25
N LEU A 292 -8.77 -16.78 -12.98
CA LEU A 292 -8.11 -16.02 -11.93
C LEU A 292 -6.70 -16.55 -11.64
N LYS A 293 -6.52 -17.87 -11.53
CA LYS A 293 -5.19 -18.49 -11.34
C LYS A 293 -4.25 -18.16 -12.51
N MET A 294 -4.73 -18.27 -13.75
CA MET A 294 -3.97 -17.90 -14.94
C MET A 294 -3.56 -16.43 -14.90
N PHE A 295 -4.49 -15.53 -14.56
CA PHE A 295 -4.19 -14.11 -14.44
C PHE A 295 -3.12 -13.83 -13.37
N LEU A 296 -3.26 -14.44 -12.19
CA LEU A 296 -2.27 -14.33 -11.11
C LEU A 296 -0.88 -14.84 -11.53
N ASN A 297 -0.82 -15.94 -12.29
CA ASN A 297 0.44 -16.45 -12.84
C ASN A 297 1.09 -15.47 -13.83
N LEU A 298 0.32 -14.68 -14.57
CA LEU A 298 0.81 -13.72 -15.57
C LEU A 298 1.15 -12.33 -14.98
N LEU A 299 0.82 -12.04 -13.73
CA LEU A 299 1.13 -10.75 -13.09
C LEU A 299 2.64 -10.56 -12.91
N SER A 300 3.26 -9.60 -13.59
CA SER A 300 4.69 -9.31 -13.37
C SER A 300 4.93 -8.47 -12.11
N SER A 301 6.08 -8.65 -11.45
CA SER A 301 6.45 -7.79 -10.32
C SER A 301 6.64 -6.35 -10.79
N ARG A 302 6.28 -5.39 -9.93
CA ARG A 302 6.44 -3.96 -10.20
C ARG A 302 7.77 -3.38 -9.72
N SER A 303 8.52 -4.17 -8.96
CA SER A 303 9.73 -3.70 -8.28
C SER A 303 10.95 -3.92 -9.19
N SER A 304 11.33 -2.89 -9.95
CA SER A 304 12.63 -2.88 -10.63
C SER A 304 13.73 -2.61 -9.62
N PHE A 305 14.76 -3.45 -9.59
CA PHE A 305 15.92 -3.26 -8.72
C PHE A 305 17.21 -3.26 -9.54
N LYS A 306 18.16 -2.43 -9.10
CA LYS A 306 19.53 -2.41 -9.63
C LYS A 306 20.47 -2.95 -8.56
N ASP A 307 21.21 -4.00 -8.89
CA ASP A 307 22.12 -4.68 -7.95
C ASP A 307 23.21 -3.74 -7.39
N HIS A 308 23.57 -2.68 -8.12
CA HIS A 308 24.61 -1.74 -7.71
C HIS A 308 24.14 -0.68 -6.70
N GLU A 309 22.83 -0.55 -6.50
CA GLU A 309 22.30 0.41 -5.55
C GLU A 309 22.62 0.00 -4.11
N PRO A 310 22.84 0.98 -3.21
CA PRO A 310 23.06 0.68 -1.81
C PRO A 310 21.80 0.06 -1.19
N ALA A 311 22.02 -0.99 -0.38
CA ALA A 311 20.95 -1.75 0.23
C ALA A 311 20.09 -0.90 1.16
N GLU A 312 18.77 -1.09 1.06
CA GLU A 312 17.79 -0.50 1.96
C GLU A 312 16.67 -1.49 2.22
N PHE A 313 16.42 -1.76 3.50
CA PHE A 313 15.42 -2.69 3.97
C PHE A 313 14.52 -2.04 5.00
N GLN A 314 13.21 -2.11 4.78
CA GLN A 314 12.20 -1.55 5.66
C GLN A 314 11.65 -2.62 6.60
N ILE A 315 11.57 -2.31 7.90
CA ILE A 315 11.12 -3.25 8.93
C ILE A 315 9.62 -3.09 9.21
N ASP A 316 8.89 -4.18 8.94
CA ASP A 316 7.44 -4.29 9.13
C ASP A 316 7.09 -5.00 10.44
N ASP A 317 7.90 -5.99 10.82
CA ASP A 317 7.64 -6.80 12.00
C ASP A 317 8.91 -7.31 12.69
N THR A 318 8.75 -7.69 13.97
CA THR A 318 9.85 -8.20 14.79
C THR A 318 9.40 -9.43 15.58
N TYR A 319 10.23 -10.46 15.52
CA TYR A 319 10.00 -11.75 16.17
C TYR A 319 11.15 -12.07 17.14
N SER A 320 10.83 -12.83 18.18
CA SER A 320 11.81 -13.43 19.08
C SER A 320 11.73 -14.93 18.87
N VAL A 321 12.70 -15.50 18.18
CA VAL A 321 12.71 -16.92 17.83
C VAL A 321 13.64 -17.66 18.79
N PRO A 322 13.15 -18.70 19.51
CA PRO A 322 13.98 -19.51 20.40
C PRO A 322 15.23 -20.05 19.68
N GLY A 323 16.41 -19.95 20.30
CA GLY A 323 17.69 -20.39 19.74
C GLY A 323 18.29 -19.48 18.65
N VAL A 324 17.48 -18.75 17.89
CA VAL A 324 17.96 -17.85 16.83
C VAL A 324 18.24 -16.44 17.38
N GLY A 325 17.32 -15.91 18.20
CA GLY A 325 17.38 -14.55 18.75
C GLY A 325 16.34 -13.60 18.14
N THR A 326 16.72 -12.33 18.01
CA THR A 326 15.87 -11.29 17.42
C THR A 326 15.87 -11.42 15.89
N VAL A 327 14.67 -11.55 15.32
CA VAL A 327 14.46 -11.62 13.87
C VAL A 327 13.59 -10.43 13.45
N VAL A 328 14.00 -9.74 12.39
CA VAL A 328 13.20 -8.66 11.78
C VAL A 328 12.67 -9.13 10.44
N SER A 329 11.47 -8.70 10.06
CA SER A 329 10.84 -9.03 8.79
C SER A 329 10.34 -7.77 8.11
N GLY A 330 10.36 -7.78 6.78
CA GLY A 330 9.89 -6.69 5.96
C GLY A 330 10.36 -6.82 4.51
N THR A 331 10.55 -5.67 3.86
CA THR A 331 10.77 -5.60 2.41
C THR A 331 12.09 -4.90 2.09
N THR A 332 12.90 -5.51 1.24
CA THR A 332 14.09 -4.85 0.67
C THR A 332 13.62 -3.92 -0.43
N LEU A 333 13.79 -2.61 -0.25
CA LEU A 333 13.35 -1.62 -1.22
C LEU A 333 14.31 -1.56 -2.42
N ARG A 334 15.62 -1.59 -2.15
CA ARG A 334 16.67 -1.51 -3.18
C ARG A 334 17.97 -2.15 -2.72
N GLY A 335 18.85 -2.39 -3.69
CA GLY A 335 20.17 -2.99 -3.49
C GLY A 335 20.12 -4.47 -3.15
N LEU A 336 21.26 -4.99 -2.69
CA LEU A 336 21.48 -6.39 -2.38
C LEU A 336 21.96 -6.54 -0.94
N ILE A 337 21.34 -7.45 -0.18
CA ILE A 337 21.76 -7.79 1.19
C ILE A 337 22.18 -9.25 1.22
N ARG A 338 23.41 -9.51 1.66
CA ARG A 338 24.00 -10.84 1.78
C ARG A 338 24.18 -11.28 3.22
N LEU A 339 24.32 -12.58 3.41
CA LEU A 339 24.63 -13.16 4.71
C LEU A 339 25.99 -12.61 5.20
N ASN A 340 26.08 -12.26 6.48
CA ASN A 340 27.21 -11.59 7.13
C ASN A 340 27.43 -10.11 6.76
N ASP A 341 26.57 -9.51 5.94
CA ASP A 341 26.64 -8.06 5.72
C ASP A 341 26.44 -7.29 7.02
N THR A 342 27.14 -6.15 7.13
CA THR A 342 26.96 -5.20 8.21
C THR A 342 26.23 -3.97 7.70
N LEU A 343 25.02 -3.76 8.22
CA LEU A 343 24.13 -2.66 7.86
C LEU A 343 23.93 -1.74 9.06
N LEU A 344 23.37 -0.55 8.83
CA LEU A 344 22.99 0.39 9.86
C LEU A 344 21.50 0.24 10.16
N LEU A 345 21.16 -0.11 11.39
CA LEU A 345 19.80 -0.22 11.89
C LEU A 345 19.39 1.06 12.60
N GLY A 346 18.27 1.66 12.21
CA GLY A 346 17.74 2.86 12.85
C GLY A 346 16.55 3.43 12.11
N PRO A 347 16.13 4.67 12.39
CA PRO A 347 16.66 5.51 13.47
C PRO A 347 16.17 5.04 14.83
N ASP A 348 17.01 5.10 15.86
CA ASP A 348 16.57 4.94 17.25
C ASP A 348 15.75 6.17 17.72
N PRO A 349 15.22 6.21 18.96
CA PRO A 349 14.48 7.38 19.44
C PRO A 349 15.26 8.69 19.47
N LEU A 350 16.60 8.64 19.41
CA LEU A 350 17.49 9.81 19.35
C LEU A 350 17.89 10.16 17.90
N GLY A 351 17.48 9.38 16.91
CA GLY A 351 17.83 9.57 15.50
C GLY A 351 19.14 8.91 15.07
N ALA A 352 19.78 8.12 15.95
CA ALA A 352 21.02 7.44 15.65
C ALA A 352 20.80 6.09 14.95
N PHE A 353 21.82 5.64 14.23
CA PHE A 353 21.85 4.34 13.56
C PHE A 353 22.95 3.46 14.14
N LEU A 354 22.62 2.21 14.45
CA LEU A 354 23.51 1.23 15.06
C LEU A 354 24.00 0.22 14.01
N PRO A 355 25.31 -0.05 13.89
CA PRO A 355 25.80 -1.13 13.03
C PRO A 355 25.31 -2.49 13.53
N ILE A 356 24.74 -3.28 12.63
CA ILE A 356 24.21 -4.61 12.89
C ILE A 356 24.66 -5.59 11.81
N THR A 357 25.06 -6.79 12.22
CA THR A 357 25.45 -7.86 11.29
C THR A 357 24.30 -8.84 11.10
N VAL A 358 24.06 -9.21 9.84
CA VAL A 358 23.08 -10.22 9.45
C VAL A 358 23.63 -11.62 9.74
N LYS A 359 22.94 -12.37 10.62
CA LYS A 359 23.32 -13.76 10.99
C LYS A 359 22.80 -14.79 10.00
N SER A 360 21.55 -14.66 9.58
CA SER A 360 20.90 -15.57 8.63
C SER A 360 19.74 -14.87 7.95
N ILE A 361 19.41 -15.33 6.74
CA ILE A 361 18.36 -14.74 5.91
C ILE A 361 17.37 -15.83 5.50
N HIS A 362 16.09 -15.52 5.59
CA HIS A 362 15.02 -16.41 5.13
C HIS A 362 14.01 -15.65 4.28
N ARG A 363 13.59 -16.25 3.17
CA ARG A 363 12.47 -15.78 2.33
C ARG A 363 11.34 -16.81 2.46
N LYS A 364 10.18 -16.39 2.96
CA LYS A 364 9.01 -17.27 3.17
C LYS A 364 9.34 -18.59 3.90
N ARG A 365 10.23 -18.53 4.91
CA ARG A 365 10.76 -19.66 5.70
C ARG A 365 11.83 -20.51 5.00
N MET A 366 12.12 -20.28 3.72
CA MET A 366 13.23 -20.90 3.02
C MET A 366 14.53 -20.14 3.29
N PRO A 367 15.63 -20.80 3.70
CA PRO A 367 16.91 -20.15 3.93
C PRO A 367 17.54 -19.70 2.61
N VAL A 368 18.05 -18.48 2.55
CA VAL A 368 18.70 -17.92 1.36
C VAL A 368 20.02 -17.23 1.72
N LYS A 369 20.91 -17.09 0.73
CA LYS A 369 22.22 -16.45 0.90
C LYS A 369 22.18 -14.94 0.70
N GLU A 370 21.24 -14.46 -0.12
CA GLU A 370 21.09 -13.05 -0.46
C GLU A 370 19.63 -12.70 -0.73
N VAL A 371 19.31 -11.40 -0.63
CA VAL A 371 17.99 -10.84 -0.91
C VAL A 371 18.17 -9.57 -1.74
N ARG A 372 17.41 -9.47 -2.82
CA ARG A 372 17.42 -8.35 -3.78
C ARG A 372 16.29 -7.36 -3.49
N GLY A 373 16.41 -6.16 -4.05
CA GLY A 373 15.33 -5.16 -4.04
C GLY A 373 14.01 -5.74 -4.56
N GLY A 374 12.91 -5.29 -3.98
CA GLY A 374 11.56 -5.81 -4.26
C GLY A 374 11.18 -7.06 -3.47
N GLN A 375 12.13 -7.83 -2.93
CA GLN A 375 11.83 -9.10 -2.24
C GLN A 375 11.49 -8.91 -0.76
N THR A 376 10.64 -9.78 -0.21
CA THR A 376 10.39 -9.84 1.25
C THR A 376 11.32 -10.84 1.92
N ALA A 377 11.83 -10.48 3.09
CA ALA A 377 12.77 -11.33 3.82
C ALA A 377 12.68 -11.16 5.33
N SER A 378 13.19 -12.16 6.03
CA SER A 378 13.40 -12.16 7.48
C SER A 378 14.89 -12.31 7.78
N PHE A 379 15.42 -11.38 8.56
CA PHE A 379 16.82 -11.33 8.96
C PHE A 379 16.97 -11.63 10.44
N ALA A 380 17.77 -12.63 10.78
CA ALA A 380 18.22 -12.82 12.16
C ALA A 380 19.38 -11.86 12.44
N LEU A 381 19.27 -11.06 13.50
CA LEU A 381 20.23 -10.02 13.84
C LEU A 381 21.12 -10.43 15.01
N LYS A 382 22.41 -10.10 14.93
CA LYS A 382 23.40 -10.46 15.95
C LYS A 382 23.40 -9.46 17.12
N LYS A 383 23.37 -9.95 18.37
CA LYS A 383 23.61 -9.16 19.60
C LYS A 383 22.66 -7.96 19.81
N ILE A 384 21.40 -8.03 19.36
CA ILE A 384 20.40 -6.98 19.59
C ILE A 384 19.16 -7.51 20.31
N LYS A 385 18.63 -6.71 21.24
CA LYS A 385 17.39 -7.01 21.96
C LYS A 385 16.19 -6.58 21.12
N ARG A 386 15.15 -7.43 21.05
CA ARG A 386 13.88 -7.10 20.37
C ARG A 386 13.28 -5.77 20.82
N SER A 387 13.38 -5.42 22.10
CA SER A 387 12.83 -4.17 22.66
C SER A 387 13.46 -2.90 22.09
N SER A 388 14.66 -2.98 21.52
CA SER A 388 15.31 -1.84 20.87
C SER A 388 14.83 -1.60 19.44
N ILE A 389 14.09 -2.54 18.85
CA ILE A 389 13.62 -2.47 17.47
C ILE A 389 12.13 -2.14 17.46
N ARG A 390 11.73 -1.16 16.64
CA ARG A 390 10.34 -0.82 16.39
C ARG A 390 10.01 -0.95 14.91
N LYS A 391 8.72 -1.15 14.61
CA LYS A 391 8.18 -1.06 13.25
C LYS A 391 8.42 0.35 12.70
N GLY A 392 8.78 0.47 11.43
CA GLY A 392 9.14 1.74 10.80
C GLY A 392 10.63 2.07 10.84
N MET A 393 11.44 1.34 11.62
CA MET A 393 12.88 1.37 11.46
C MET A 393 13.30 0.75 10.11
N VAL A 394 14.51 1.05 9.69
CA VAL A 394 15.15 0.56 8.47
C VAL A 394 16.51 -0.04 8.78
N MET A 395 16.95 -0.95 7.91
CA MET A 395 18.33 -1.40 7.80
C MET A 395 18.89 -0.90 6.48
N VAL A 396 19.94 -0.09 6.53
CA VAL A 396 20.48 0.59 5.35
C VAL A 396 21.99 0.40 5.25
N SER A 397 22.50 0.38 4.01
CA SER A 397 23.93 0.33 3.74
C SER A 397 24.62 1.57 4.32
N PRO A 398 25.78 1.43 5.01
CA PRO A 398 26.55 2.57 5.52
C PRO A 398 26.89 3.63 4.45
N ARG A 399 27.00 3.21 3.18
CA ARG A 399 27.24 4.09 2.02
C ARG A 399 26.16 5.17 1.81
N LEU A 400 24.95 4.97 2.34
CA LEU A 400 23.86 5.95 2.21
C LEU A 400 23.97 7.13 3.17
N ASN A 401 24.82 7.04 4.21
CA ASN A 401 24.91 8.02 5.29
C ASN A 401 23.52 8.47 5.80
N PRO A 402 22.73 7.54 6.36
CA PRO A 402 21.31 7.78 6.62
C PRO A 402 21.08 8.87 7.67
N GLN A 403 20.03 9.66 7.47
CA GLN A 403 19.63 10.74 8.37
C GLN A 403 18.19 10.57 8.82
N ALA A 404 17.92 10.93 10.07
CA ALA A 404 16.58 10.90 10.64
C ALA A 404 15.97 12.29 10.63
N TYR A 405 14.69 12.40 10.28
CA TYR A 405 13.97 13.65 10.13
C TYR A 405 12.80 13.74 11.11
N TRP A 406 12.68 14.88 11.76
CA TRP A 406 11.49 15.24 12.55
C TRP A 406 10.44 15.95 11.70
N GLU A 407 10.90 16.72 10.71
CA GLU A 407 10.11 17.67 9.96
C GLU A 407 10.23 17.39 8.46
N PHE A 408 9.10 17.52 7.75
CA PHE A 408 9.04 17.33 6.31
C PHE A 408 7.87 18.10 5.71
N GLU A 409 7.96 18.45 4.44
CA GLU A 409 6.86 19.02 3.66
C GLU A 409 6.27 17.94 2.75
N ALA A 410 4.95 17.95 2.62
CA ALA A 410 4.25 17.07 1.70
C ALA A 410 3.10 17.80 1.02
N GLU A 411 2.89 17.51 -0.26
CA GLU A 411 1.67 17.88 -0.96
C GLU A 411 0.58 16.87 -0.58
N ILE A 412 -0.51 17.36 0.02
CA ILE A 412 -1.64 16.54 0.43
C ILE A 412 -2.90 16.89 -0.36
N LEU A 413 -3.71 15.87 -0.61
CA LEU A 413 -5.10 15.97 -1.09
C LEU A 413 -6.02 15.48 0.02
N VAL A 414 -6.95 16.32 0.46
CA VAL A 414 -7.96 15.92 1.44
C VAL A 414 -9.04 15.10 0.73
N LEU A 415 -9.29 13.87 1.17
CA LEU A 415 -10.23 12.95 0.53
C LEU A 415 -11.66 13.11 1.03
N HIS A 416 -11.83 13.06 2.36
CA HIS A 416 -13.11 13.23 3.04
C HIS A 416 -12.85 13.61 4.50
N HIS A 417 -13.07 14.88 4.85
CA HIS A 417 -12.98 15.35 6.22
C HIS A 417 -14.24 16.14 6.59
N PRO A 418 -14.98 15.75 7.64
CA PRO A 418 -16.18 16.49 8.07
C PRO A 418 -15.83 17.86 8.67
N THR A 419 -14.63 18.00 9.24
CA THR A 419 -14.15 19.25 9.82
C THR A 419 -12.99 19.85 9.02
N THR A 420 -12.71 21.13 9.25
CA THR A 420 -11.60 21.84 8.62
C THR A 420 -10.27 21.42 9.23
N ILE A 421 -9.26 21.14 8.40
CA ILE A 421 -7.88 20.95 8.85
C ILE A 421 -7.22 22.33 8.95
N SER A 422 -6.70 22.66 10.13
CA SER A 422 -6.07 23.93 10.48
C SER A 422 -4.65 23.72 11.04
N PRO A 423 -3.83 24.78 11.21
CA PRO A 423 -2.51 24.62 11.79
C PRO A 423 -2.63 24.07 13.22
N ARG A 424 -1.65 23.27 13.63
CA ARG A 424 -1.64 22.47 14.88
C ARG A 424 -2.57 21.26 14.90
N TYR A 425 -3.31 20.99 13.82
CA TYR A 425 -4.06 19.74 13.71
C TYR A 425 -3.08 18.55 13.77
N GLN A 426 -3.45 17.54 14.55
CA GLN A 426 -2.65 16.35 14.78
C GLN A 426 -3.40 15.12 14.28
N ALA A 427 -2.72 14.29 13.50
CA ALA A 427 -3.27 12.99 13.15
C ALA A 427 -2.17 11.97 12.88
N MET A 428 -2.60 10.72 12.69
CA MET A 428 -1.71 9.60 12.45
C MET A 428 -1.23 9.64 10.99
N VAL A 429 0.07 9.75 10.80
CA VAL A 429 0.73 9.59 9.50
C VAL A 429 1.17 8.14 9.36
N HIS A 430 0.77 7.53 8.26
CA HIS A 430 1.30 6.28 7.76
C HIS A 430 2.18 6.56 6.55
N CYS A 431 3.45 6.15 6.60
CA CYS A 431 4.40 6.33 5.52
C CYS A 431 5.30 5.08 5.44
N GLY A 432 5.08 4.23 4.44
CA GLY A 432 5.60 2.87 4.48
C GLY A 432 5.15 2.15 5.76
N SER A 433 6.11 1.64 6.52
CA SER A 433 5.92 0.93 7.80
C SER A 433 5.93 1.86 9.02
N ILE A 434 6.21 3.15 8.81
CA ILE A 434 6.13 4.18 9.85
C ILE A 434 4.66 4.44 10.16
N ARG A 435 4.33 4.46 11.45
CA ARG A 435 3.01 4.83 11.97
C ARG A 435 3.18 5.70 13.20
N GLN A 436 3.04 7.00 13.01
CA GLN A 436 3.29 7.97 14.07
C GLN A 436 2.40 9.20 13.94
N THR A 437 2.03 9.78 15.06
CA THR A 437 1.31 11.06 15.08
C THR A 437 2.24 12.17 14.61
N ALA A 438 1.77 12.97 13.66
CA ALA A 438 2.42 14.20 13.24
C ALA A 438 1.48 15.39 13.47
N THR A 439 2.08 16.54 13.77
CA THR A 439 1.40 17.83 13.89
C THR A 439 1.65 18.64 12.63
N ILE A 440 0.62 19.33 12.14
CA ILE A 440 0.76 20.32 11.08
C ILE A 440 1.31 21.61 11.69
N LEU A 441 2.51 22.02 11.30
CA LEU A 441 3.12 23.27 11.76
C LEU A 441 2.59 24.46 10.97
N SER A 442 2.65 24.36 9.65
CA SER A 442 2.17 25.36 8.71
C SER A 442 1.65 24.71 7.44
N MET A 443 0.89 25.47 6.66
CA MET A 443 0.34 25.04 5.38
C MET A 443 0.08 26.23 4.48
N THR A 444 0.05 26.00 3.17
CA THR A 444 -0.09 27.07 2.17
C THR A 444 -1.44 27.81 2.25
N ARG A 445 -2.48 27.17 2.80
CA ARG A 445 -3.82 27.75 3.00
C ARG A 445 -4.17 27.68 4.47
N ASP A 446 -4.89 28.67 5.00
CA ASP A 446 -5.23 28.74 6.43
C ASP A 446 -6.17 27.62 6.90
N CYS A 447 -6.92 27.03 5.97
CA CYS A 447 -7.93 26.00 6.22
C CYS A 447 -8.00 25.07 5.00
N LEU A 448 -7.98 23.76 5.23
CA LEU A 448 -8.19 22.76 4.19
C LEU A 448 -9.50 22.02 4.42
N ARG A 449 -10.30 21.91 3.36
CA ARG A 449 -11.54 21.15 3.31
C ARG A 449 -11.41 20.00 2.33
N THR A 450 -12.43 19.16 2.26
CA THR A 450 -12.48 18.04 1.32
C THR A 450 -12.13 18.50 -0.10
N GLY A 451 -11.30 17.72 -0.78
CA GLY A 451 -10.77 17.94 -2.14
C GLY A 451 -9.77 19.07 -2.31
N ASP A 452 -9.44 19.81 -1.26
CA ASP A 452 -8.36 20.78 -1.34
C ASP A 452 -7.02 20.07 -1.48
N LYS A 453 -6.16 20.69 -2.29
CA LYS A 453 -4.74 20.37 -2.39
C LYS A 453 -3.93 21.49 -1.76
N ALA A 454 -2.95 21.14 -0.94
CA ALA A 454 -2.02 22.09 -0.35
C ALA A 454 -0.69 21.44 0.00
N THR A 455 0.35 22.27 0.07
CA THR A 455 1.63 21.86 0.68
C THR A 455 1.53 22.11 2.18
N VAL A 456 1.89 21.08 2.96
CA VAL A 456 1.76 21.06 4.41
C VAL A 456 3.08 20.66 5.03
N HIS A 457 3.50 21.44 6.03
CA HIS A 457 4.69 21.18 6.84
C HIS A 457 4.29 20.35 8.06
N PHE A 458 4.78 19.12 8.12
CA PHE A 458 4.55 18.17 9.20
C PHE A 458 5.73 18.10 10.15
N ARG A 459 5.44 17.89 11.43
CA ARG A 459 6.41 17.48 12.45
C ARG A 459 5.96 16.25 13.21
N PHE A 460 6.80 15.24 13.27
CA PHE A 460 6.61 14.07 14.11
C PHE A 460 6.67 14.42 15.60
N ILE A 461 5.81 13.78 16.40
CA ILE A 461 5.70 14.11 17.83
C ILE A 461 6.68 13.32 18.70
N LYS A 462 6.94 12.04 18.37
CA LYS A 462 7.57 11.10 19.31
C LYS A 462 9.00 10.73 18.95
N THR A 463 9.27 10.29 17.73
CA THR A 463 10.62 9.90 17.27
C THR A 463 10.92 10.49 15.89
N PRO A 464 12.18 10.79 15.57
CA PRO A 464 12.57 11.10 14.19
C PRO A 464 12.52 9.82 13.36
N GLU A 465 12.19 9.94 12.08
CA GLU A 465 12.04 8.79 11.19
C GLU A 465 12.88 8.95 9.93
N TYR A 466 13.22 7.83 9.29
CA TYR A 466 13.92 7.83 8.02
C TYR A 466 12.89 7.91 6.88
N LEU A 467 12.99 8.93 6.04
CA LEU A 467 12.00 9.29 5.03
C LEU A 467 12.67 9.48 3.67
N HIS A 468 11.90 9.31 2.60
CA HIS A 468 12.31 9.68 1.23
C HIS A 468 11.43 10.77 0.65
N ILE A 469 12.01 11.54 -0.27
CA ILE A 469 11.26 12.36 -1.21
C ILE A 469 10.45 11.42 -2.12
N ASP A 470 9.29 11.88 -2.58
CA ASP A 470 8.33 11.13 -3.38
C ASP A 470 7.64 9.96 -2.67
N GLN A 471 7.93 9.77 -1.38
CA GLN A 471 7.26 8.75 -0.59
C GLN A 471 5.80 9.13 -0.34
N ARG A 472 4.88 8.18 -0.59
CA ARG A 472 3.46 8.35 -0.35
C ARG A 472 3.17 8.27 1.15
N LEU A 473 2.24 9.10 1.59
CA LEU A 473 1.75 9.11 2.96
C LEU A 473 0.23 9.11 3.02
N VAL A 474 -0.30 8.54 4.09
CA VAL A 474 -1.72 8.52 4.41
C VAL A 474 -1.92 9.15 5.78
N PHE A 475 -2.77 10.16 5.82
CA PHE A 475 -3.11 10.90 7.03
C PHE A 475 -4.47 10.46 7.56
N ARG A 476 -4.54 10.08 8.84
CA ARG A 476 -5.70 9.40 9.43
C ARG A 476 -6.10 9.88 10.80
N GLU A 477 -7.41 9.93 11.00
CA GLU A 477 -8.09 10.11 12.29
C GLU A 477 -9.33 9.21 12.28
N GLY A 478 -9.19 7.97 12.77
CA GLY A 478 -10.19 6.92 12.59
C GLY A 478 -10.27 6.42 11.15
N ARG A 479 -10.76 7.25 10.22
CA ARG A 479 -10.82 7.01 8.77
C ARG A 479 -9.69 7.72 8.03
N THR A 480 -9.54 7.39 6.75
CA THR A 480 -8.59 8.07 5.87
C THR A 480 -9.04 9.49 5.57
N LYS A 481 -8.21 10.47 5.90
CA LYS A 481 -8.53 11.90 5.82
C LYS A 481 -7.91 12.57 4.61
N ALA A 482 -6.60 12.39 4.46
CA ALA A 482 -5.84 12.96 3.37
C ALA A 482 -4.76 11.96 2.93
N VAL A 483 -4.33 12.12 1.70
CA VAL A 483 -3.25 11.34 1.09
C VAL A 483 -2.28 12.31 0.47
N GLY A 484 -1.00 11.99 0.51
CA GLY A 484 0.00 12.94 0.07
C GLY A 484 1.30 12.30 -0.35
N THR A 485 2.20 13.17 -0.79
CA THR A 485 3.54 12.79 -1.25
C THR A 485 4.54 13.73 -0.62
N ILE A 486 5.58 13.18 -0.01
CA ILE A 486 6.65 13.98 0.59
C ILE A 486 7.39 14.71 -0.54
N THR A 487 7.45 16.03 -0.45
CA THR A 487 8.12 16.88 -1.44
C THR A 487 9.50 17.32 -0.95
N LYS A 488 9.67 17.47 0.37
CA LYS A 488 10.93 17.96 0.95
C LYS A 488 11.16 17.42 2.35
N LEU A 489 12.42 17.13 2.68
CA LEU A 489 12.87 16.72 4.01
C LEU A 489 13.58 17.88 4.69
N LEU A 490 13.26 18.14 5.97
CA LEU A 490 13.77 19.28 6.71
C LEU A 490 14.61 18.80 7.91
N LEU A 491 15.88 19.20 7.92
CA LEU A 491 16.75 18.99 9.07
C LEU A 491 16.35 19.97 10.18
N SER A 492 15.78 19.44 11.26
CA SER A 492 15.46 20.26 12.42
C SER A 492 16.77 20.66 13.11
N THR A 493 17.04 21.96 13.19
CA THR A 493 18.21 22.52 13.90
C THR A 493 18.08 22.41 15.42
N THR A 494 16.92 21.95 15.92
CA THR A 494 16.57 22.01 17.34
C THR A 494 16.11 20.63 17.83
N ASN A 495 17.06 19.78 18.20
CA ASN A 495 16.85 18.46 18.81
C ASN A 495 16.29 18.52 20.25
N GLN A 496 15.50 19.53 20.60
CA GLN A 496 14.82 19.58 21.89
C GLN A 496 13.36 19.14 21.77
N PRO A 497 12.91 18.17 22.59
CA PRO A 497 11.50 17.86 22.69
C PRO A 497 10.74 19.08 23.23
N PRO A 498 9.49 19.33 22.79
CA PRO A 498 8.73 20.54 23.14
C PRO A 498 8.25 20.61 24.59
N ASN A 499 8.88 19.88 25.53
CA ASN A 499 8.40 19.78 26.91
C ASN A 499 9.50 19.71 27.99
N SER A 500 10.61 20.42 27.80
CA SER A 500 11.49 20.76 28.93
C SER A 500 11.24 22.20 29.35
N LYS A 501 10.56 22.38 30.49
CA LYS A 501 10.52 23.68 31.16
C LYS A 501 11.96 24.06 31.51
N PRO A 502 12.41 25.31 31.26
CA PRO A 502 13.74 25.73 31.66
C PRO A 502 13.86 25.63 33.19
N PRO A 503 14.99 25.12 33.72
CA PRO A 503 15.20 25.09 35.16
C PRO A 503 15.27 26.53 35.69
N GLN A 504 14.32 26.89 36.56
CA GLN A 504 14.38 28.15 37.29
C GLN A 504 15.63 28.15 38.17
N ILE A 505 16.55 29.04 37.86
CA ILE A 505 17.69 29.37 38.71
C ILE A 505 17.12 30.03 39.97
N LYS A 506 17.02 29.25 41.06
CA LYS A 506 16.77 29.80 42.40
C LYS A 506 18.07 30.35 42.95
N MET A 507 18.17 31.67 42.92
CA MET A 507 19.21 32.46 43.58
C MET A 507 19.10 32.22 45.10
N GLN A 508 20.17 31.70 45.70
CA GLN A 508 20.28 31.46 47.13
C GLN A 508 20.35 32.80 47.87
N SER A 509 19.40 33.05 48.79
CA SER A 509 19.60 33.99 49.89
C SER A 509 19.75 33.22 51.20
N THR A 510 20.67 33.73 52.01
CA THR A 510 21.27 33.12 53.19
C THR A 510 20.30 32.93 54.36
N LYS A 511 20.46 31.78 55.04
CA LYS A 511 19.80 31.36 56.28
C LYS A 511 19.93 32.41 57.41
N LYS A 512 18.82 32.65 58.13
CA LYS A 512 18.82 33.04 59.56
C LYS A 512 17.77 32.22 60.30
N ALA A 513 18.12 31.81 61.52
CA ALA A 513 17.55 30.75 62.34
C ALA A 513 16.16 31.06 62.95
N PRO A 514 15.43 30.07 63.50
CA PRO A 514 14.01 30.19 63.86
C PRO A 514 13.80 30.64 65.32
N ALA A 515 12.73 31.38 65.56
CA ALA A 515 12.16 31.60 66.90
C ALA A 515 10.64 31.38 66.88
N ARG A 516 10.14 30.93 68.03
CA ARG A 516 8.88 30.23 68.30
C ARG A 516 7.64 31.15 68.44
N ARG A 517 6.47 30.53 68.18
CA ARG A 517 5.12 30.66 68.83
C ARG A 517 4.53 32.06 69.05
N GLU A 518 3.29 32.27 68.62
CA GLU A 518 2.06 32.21 69.46
C GLU A 518 0.79 32.49 68.65
N ASP A 519 -0.33 32.12 69.26
CA ASP A 519 -1.67 31.86 68.76
C ASP A 519 -2.48 33.09 68.29
N GLY A 520 -3.58 32.82 67.57
CA GLY A 520 -4.84 33.51 67.90
C GLY A 520 -5.78 33.93 66.77
N VAL A 521 -6.88 33.16 66.65
CA VAL A 521 -8.28 33.63 66.56
C VAL A 521 -8.79 34.28 65.25
N ALA A 522 -9.76 33.58 64.63
CA ALA A 522 -10.80 34.09 63.73
C ALA A 522 -11.95 34.74 64.55
N PRO A 523 -12.90 35.53 64.00
CA PRO A 523 -13.97 34.94 63.19
C PRO A 523 -14.65 35.88 62.16
N SER A 524 -15.56 35.28 61.35
CA SER A 524 -16.91 35.72 60.89
C SER A 524 -17.18 37.20 60.59
N SER A 525 -18.01 37.63 59.62
CA SER A 525 -19.15 37.06 58.90
C SER A 525 -19.69 38.14 57.93
N GLU A 526 -20.44 37.72 56.88
CA GLU A 526 -21.63 38.39 56.29
C GLU A 526 -21.45 39.81 55.69
N GLU A 527 -22.21 40.35 54.74
CA GLU A 527 -23.34 39.98 53.88
C GLU A 527 -23.45 41.10 52.82
N SER A 528 -23.65 40.78 51.54
CA SER A 528 -24.84 41.16 50.73
C SER A 528 -24.88 42.54 50.03
N ALA A 529 -25.30 42.49 48.75
CA ALA A 529 -26.18 43.41 48.00
C ALA A 529 -25.79 44.91 47.88
N SER A 530 -26.06 45.67 46.81
CA SER A 530 -26.74 45.49 45.52
C SER A 530 -26.65 46.84 44.76
N THR A 531 -26.68 46.78 43.42
CA THR A 531 -27.35 47.72 42.48
C THR A 531 -27.00 49.22 42.44
N GLY A 532 -26.74 49.72 41.23
CA GLY A 532 -26.97 51.13 40.88
C GLY A 532 -26.22 51.65 39.64
N SER A 533 -26.70 51.32 38.44
CA SER A 533 -26.56 52.19 37.24
C SER A 533 -27.50 53.41 37.40
N PRO A 534 -27.49 54.52 36.60
CA PRO A 534 -27.34 54.50 35.13
C PRO A 534 -26.74 55.77 34.43
N ALA A 535 -26.69 55.66 33.09
CA ALA A 535 -26.89 56.71 32.07
C ALA A 535 -25.65 57.50 31.63
N ALA A 536 -25.46 57.97 30.40
CA ALA A 536 -25.97 57.76 29.02
C ALA A 536 -24.85 58.45 28.15
N GLN A 537 -24.63 58.29 26.84
CA GLN A 537 -25.46 58.56 25.68
C GLN A 537 -24.51 58.58 24.43
N GLN A 538 -25.05 58.19 23.27
CA GLN A 538 -24.74 58.67 21.89
C GLN A 538 -23.34 58.38 21.29
N SER A 539 -23.16 57.57 20.23
CA SER A 539 -23.66 57.52 18.83
C SER A 539 -22.74 58.20 17.79
N VAL A 540 -22.12 57.31 16.96
CA VAL A 540 -21.71 57.31 15.51
C VAL A 540 -22.44 58.34 14.58
N PRO A 541 -22.14 58.55 13.25
CA PRO A 541 -21.18 57.89 12.33
C PRO A 541 -20.57 58.70 11.12
N GLN A 542 -19.75 57.98 10.31
CA GLN A 542 -19.68 57.94 8.81
C GLN A 542 -19.06 59.06 7.94
N GLN A 543 -18.16 58.65 7.03
CA GLN A 543 -17.98 59.10 5.63
C GLN A 543 -17.41 57.89 4.83
N VAL A 544 -18.10 57.24 3.89
CA VAL A 544 -18.43 57.58 2.47
C VAL A 544 -17.20 57.66 1.55
N ILE A 545 -17.07 56.68 0.65
CA ILE A 545 -16.21 56.71 -0.55
C ILE A 545 -17.13 56.52 -1.75
N THR A 546 -17.01 57.44 -2.71
CA THR A 546 -17.78 57.54 -3.96
C THR A 546 -17.21 56.69 -5.09
N THR A 547 -18.10 56.28 -5.97
CA THR A 547 -17.97 55.56 -7.26
C THR A 547 -17.34 56.40 -8.37
N ASP A 548 -16.70 55.75 -9.36
CA ASP A 548 -16.89 56.13 -10.77
C ASP A 548 -16.60 54.99 -11.77
N GLU A 549 -17.41 54.92 -12.83
CA GLU A 549 -17.31 53.99 -13.97
C GLU A 549 -16.65 54.69 -15.17
N GLY A 550 -15.92 53.93 -16.02
CA GLY A 550 -15.42 54.44 -17.30
C GLY A 550 -14.94 53.35 -18.26
N LYS A 551 -15.70 53.14 -19.35
CA LYS A 551 -15.38 52.31 -20.54
C LYS A 551 -14.33 53.01 -21.42
N ASN A 552 -13.37 52.29 -22.03
CA ASN A 552 -13.28 52.07 -23.49
C ASN A 552 -12.01 51.33 -24.02
N THR A 553 -12.24 50.56 -25.09
CA THR A 553 -11.39 50.25 -26.27
C THR A 553 -10.11 49.38 -26.21
N LYS A 554 -10.26 48.18 -26.82
CA LYS A 554 -9.41 47.51 -27.83
C LYS A 554 -7.89 47.77 -27.86
N CYS A 555 -7.12 46.70 -27.66
CA CYS A 555 -5.99 46.37 -28.55
C CYS A 555 -5.81 44.84 -28.66
N LYS A 556 -5.77 44.35 -29.91
CA LYS A 556 -5.39 42.99 -30.27
C LYS A 556 -3.87 42.92 -30.45
N VAL A 557 -3.33 41.71 -30.28
CA VAL A 557 -2.19 41.07 -30.98
C VAL A 557 -1.06 40.60 -30.04
N CYS A 558 -0.72 39.31 -30.25
CA CYS A 558 0.48 38.54 -29.89
C CYS A 558 0.44 37.54 -28.71
N SER A 559 0.29 36.27 -29.13
CA SER A 559 1.08 35.09 -28.76
C SER A 559 0.78 34.32 -27.47
N ALA A 560 -0.05 33.28 -27.67
CA ALA A 560 0.30 31.87 -27.42
C ALA A 560 1.27 31.56 -26.26
N LEU A 561 0.71 31.37 -25.06
CA LEU A 561 1.18 30.35 -24.12
C LEU A 561 -0.05 29.68 -23.51
N ILE A 562 -0.41 28.51 -24.03
CA ILE A 562 -1.47 27.66 -23.47
C ILE A 562 -0.93 27.07 -22.17
N TYR A 563 -1.22 27.72 -21.05
CA TYR A 563 -1.19 27.08 -19.73
C TYR A 563 -2.30 26.03 -19.68
N LYS A 564 -1.90 24.77 -19.78
CA LYS A 564 -2.75 23.60 -19.52
C LYS A 564 -3.11 23.58 -18.03
N VAL A 565 -4.18 24.26 -17.66
CA VAL A 565 -4.82 24.15 -16.35
C VAL A 565 -5.43 22.74 -16.25
N ILE A 566 -4.72 21.82 -15.58
CA ILE A 566 -5.25 20.50 -15.23
C ILE A 566 -6.19 20.69 -14.03
N CYS A 567 -7.45 20.99 -14.30
CA CYS A 567 -8.53 20.87 -13.32
C CYS A 567 -8.81 19.38 -13.06
N LEU A 568 -8.67 18.94 -11.81
CA LEU A 568 -8.94 17.57 -11.36
C LEU A 568 -9.90 17.63 -10.16
N PRO A 569 -11.22 17.87 -10.35
CA PRO A 569 -12.17 18.03 -9.24
C PRO A 569 -12.76 16.71 -8.71
N ALA A 570 -12.20 15.55 -9.08
CA ALA A 570 -13.05 14.37 -9.31
C ALA A 570 -12.95 13.21 -8.31
N VAL A 571 -12.04 13.28 -7.33
CA VAL A 571 -11.94 12.26 -6.26
C VAL A 571 -13.17 12.29 -5.32
N PHE A 572 -13.92 13.40 -5.35
CA PHE A 572 -15.08 13.67 -4.50
C PHE A 572 -16.26 12.69 -4.63
N CYS A 573 -16.51 12.11 -5.81
CA CYS A 573 -17.78 11.41 -6.07
C CYS A 573 -17.82 9.96 -5.53
N LEU A 574 -16.68 9.40 -5.13
CA LEU A 574 -16.58 7.98 -4.73
C LEU A 574 -16.94 7.71 -3.27
N ILE A 575 -16.84 8.71 -2.39
CA ILE A 575 -16.93 8.54 -0.93
C ILE A 575 -18.26 9.06 -0.34
N CYS A 576 -19.08 9.78 -1.11
CA CYS A 576 -20.42 10.19 -0.66
C CYS A 576 -21.38 8.98 -0.54
N PRO A 577 -22.08 8.80 0.60
CA PRO A 577 -23.44 8.32 0.57
C PRO A 577 -24.35 9.44 0.05
N VAL A 578 -25.35 9.10 -0.77
CA VAL A 578 -26.56 9.93 -0.85
C VAL A 578 -27.29 9.75 0.47
#